data_AF-A0A661TPS2-F1
#
_entry.id   AF-A0A661TPS2-F1
#
_cell.length_a   1.000
_cell.length_b   1.000
_cell.length_c   1.000
_cell.angle_alpha   90.00
_cell.angle_beta   90.00
_cell.angle_gamma   90.00
#
_symmetry.space_group_name_H-M   'P 1'
#
loop_
_entity.id
_entity.type
_entity.pdbx_description
1 polymer ?
#
loop_
_entity_poly.entity_id
_entity_poly.type
_entity_poly.pdbx_seq_one_letter_code
_entity_poly.pdbx_strand_id
1 'polypeptide(L)'
;MTNKKFKIIRLFIVITMTIAIGIAVNRGIAFVPPLAMVLSAGLILLLFKRVDEVVVDERDYKLGGQAARITFNITATALTGIGGSLVAYGIKNPYYYRFGYLLLYLVTFMLVVNIIAFLYYQSKGEK
;
A
#
# COMPACT_ATOMS: atom_id res chain seq x y z
N MET A 1 -6.73 -5.43 -22.15
CA MET A 1 -6.37 -6.66 -21.38
C MET A 1 -7.55 -7.16 -20.56
N THR A 2 -7.87 -8.46 -20.56
CA THR A 2 -8.97 -9.00 -19.74
C THR A 2 -8.64 -9.02 -18.25
N ASN A 3 -9.62 -8.78 -17.40
CA ASN A 3 -9.47 -8.66 -15.95
C ASN A 3 -8.81 -9.90 -15.30
N LYS A 4 -9.13 -11.10 -15.80
CA LYS A 4 -8.51 -12.37 -15.38
C LYS A 4 -7.00 -12.37 -15.63
N LYS A 5 -6.57 -11.94 -16.82
CA LYS A 5 -5.14 -11.84 -17.15
C LYS A 5 -4.46 -10.79 -16.27
N PHE A 6 -5.10 -9.65 -16.01
CA PHE A 6 -4.53 -8.59 -15.17
C PHE A 6 -4.25 -9.07 -13.74
N LYS A 7 -5.19 -9.83 -13.15
CA LYS A 7 -5.00 -10.42 -11.82
C LYS A 7 -3.80 -11.36 -11.76
N ILE A 8 -3.61 -12.19 -12.79
CA ILE A 8 -2.47 -13.13 -12.86
C ILE A 8 -1.15 -12.37 -12.96
N ILE A 9 -1.03 -11.37 -13.84
CA ILE A 9 0.22 -10.60 -13.97
C ILE A 9 0.49 -9.80 -12.71
N ARG A 10 -0.53 -9.18 -12.10
CA ARG A 10 -0.40 -8.48 -10.82
C ARG A 10 0.13 -9.41 -9.72
N LEU A 11 -0.37 -10.65 -9.64
CA LEU A 11 0.12 -11.63 -8.66
C LEU A 11 1.60 -11.93 -8.89
N PHE A 12 2.02 -12.12 -10.13
CA PHE A 12 3.41 -12.38 -10.49
C PHE A 12 4.34 -11.22 -10.10
N ILE A 13 3.91 -9.98 -10.33
CA ILE A 13 4.63 -8.76 -9.91
C ILE A 13 4.80 -8.72 -8.38
N VAL A 14 3.74 -9.04 -7.62
CA VAL A 14 3.79 -9.03 -6.15
C VAL A 14 4.74 -10.10 -5.60
N ILE A 15 4.72 -11.31 -6.17
CA ILE A 15 5.61 -12.41 -5.76
C ILE A 15 7.06 -12.03 -6.00
N THR A 16 7.39 -11.57 -7.21
CA THR A 16 8.76 -11.16 -7.57
C THR A 16 9.25 -10.00 -6.72
N MET A 17 8.40 -9.00 -6.46
CA MET A 17 8.70 -7.89 -5.54
C MET A 17 9.02 -8.40 -4.13
N THR A 18 8.20 -9.30 -3.60
CA THR A 18 8.37 -9.83 -2.22
C THR A 18 9.69 -10.57 -2.06
N ILE A 19 10.06 -11.38 -3.06
CA ILE A 19 11.35 -12.08 -3.08
C ILE A 19 12.51 -11.08 -3.10
N ALA A 20 12.45 -10.06 -3.96
CA ALA A 20 13.49 -9.04 -4.07
C ALA A 20 13.66 -8.25 -2.76
N ILE A 21 12.56 -7.88 -2.11
CA ILE A 21 12.58 -7.21 -0.80
C ILE A 21 13.23 -8.12 0.25
N GLY A 22 12.84 -9.40 0.31
CA GLY A 22 13.39 -10.36 1.27
C GLY A 22 14.91 -10.51 1.15
N ILE A 23 15.42 -10.63 -0.08
CA ILE A 23 16.87 -10.71 -0.34
C ILE A 23 17.57 -9.40 0.07
N ALA A 24 16.99 -8.25 -0.28
CA ALA A 24 17.57 -6.95 0.02
C ALA A 24 17.69 -6.69 1.52
N VAL A 25 16.63 -6.99 2.27
CA VAL A 25 16.60 -6.88 3.74
C VAL A 25 17.68 -7.76 4.36
N ASN A 26 17.80 -9.02 3.91
CA ASN A 26 18.82 -9.93 4.43
C ASN A 26 20.26 -9.46 4.11
N ARG A 27 20.49 -8.87 2.94
CA ARG A 27 21.79 -8.31 2.54
C ARG A 27 22.11 -6.96 3.17
N GLY A 28 21.16 -6.35 3.86
CA GLY A 28 21.37 -5.05 4.47
C GLY A 28 21.45 -3.89 3.45
N ILE A 29 20.73 -3.95 2.33
CA ILE A 29 20.63 -2.86 1.36
C ILE A 29 19.32 -2.06 1.52
N ALA A 30 19.38 -0.93 2.23
CA ALA A 30 18.22 -0.13 2.67
C ALA A 30 17.36 0.47 1.55
N PHE A 31 17.98 0.76 0.41
CA PHE A 31 17.31 1.48 -0.67
C PHE A 31 16.42 0.58 -1.54
N VAL A 32 16.69 -0.72 -1.57
CA VAL A 32 16.02 -1.64 -2.51
C VAL A 32 14.55 -1.89 -2.15
N PRO A 33 14.15 -2.08 -0.87
CA PRO A 33 12.74 -2.27 -0.54
C PRO A 33 11.80 -1.13 -0.97
N PRO A 34 12.05 0.15 -0.61
CA PRO A 34 11.18 1.24 -1.05
C PRO A 34 11.20 1.39 -2.59
N LEU A 35 12.35 1.23 -3.24
CA LEU A 35 12.46 1.30 -4.69
C LEU A 35 11.63 0.20 -5.38
N ALA A 36 11.72 -1.04 -4.89
CA ALA A 36 10.97 -2.18 -5.42
C ALA A 36 9.46 -1.98 -5.28
N MET A 37 9.00 -1.37 -4.17
CA MET A 37 7.59 -1.03 -3.97
C MET A 37 7.11 0.02 -4.98
N VAL A 38 7.88 1.10 -5.18
CA VAL A 38 7.54 2.17 -6.14
C VAL A 38 7.50 1.63 -7.58
N LEU A 39 8.50 0.85 -7.98
CA LEU A 39 8.55 0.26 -9.32
C LEU A 39 7.39 -0.70 -9.57
N SER A 40 7.10 -1.57 -8.60
CA SER A 40 5.99 -2.53 -8.70
C SER A 40 4.63 -1.83 -8.75
N ALA A 41 4.45 -0.78 -7.94
CA ALA A 41 3.25 0.05 -7.99
C ALA A 41 3.09 0.74 -9.35
N GLY A 42 4.17 1.32 -9.89
CA GLY A 42 4.17 1.94 -11.22
C GLY A 42 3.82 0.95 -12.34
N LEU A 43 4.43 -0.24 -12.31
CA LEU A 43 4.11 -1.33 -13.25
C LEU A 43 2.64 -1.73 -13.18
N ILE A 44 2.09 -1.93 -11.98
CA ILE A 44 0.68 -2.29 -11.80
C ILE A 44 -0.24 -1.18 -12.34
N LEU A 45 0.07 0.10 -12.09
CA LEU A 45 -0.71 1.23 -12.61
C LEU A 45 -0.66 1.33 -14.14
N LEU A 46 0.49 1.07 -14.76
CA LEU A 46 0.62 1.04 -16.21
C LEU A 46 -0.18 -0.11 -16.83
N LEU A 47 -0.17 -1.29 -16.19
CA LEU A 47 -1.00 -2.41 -16.62
C LEU A 47 -2.49 -2.13 -16.43
N PHE A 48 -2.86 -1.43 -15.34
CA PHE A 48 -4.25 -1.10 -15.05
C PHE A 48 -4.84 -0.18 -16.13
N LYS A 49 -4.06 0.79 -16.65
CA LYS A 49 -4.47 1.64 -17.78
C LYS A 49 -4.74 0.88 -19.09
N ARG A 50 -4.29 -0.38 -19.21
CA ARG A 50 -4.46 -1.22 -20.41
C ARG A 50 -5.60 -2.26 -20.26
N VAL A 51 -6.41 -2.18 -19.20
CA VAL A 51 -7.57 -3.06 -19.02
C VAL A 51 -8.77 -2.45 -19.75
N ASP A 52 -9.32 -3.18 -20.73
CA ASP A 52 -10.34 -2.68 -21.69
C ASP A 52 -11.78 -2.81 -21.18
N GLU A 53 -11.99 -3.34 -19.98
CA GLU A 53 -13.33 -3.41 -19.39
C GLU A 53 -13.75 -2.00 -18.97
N VAL A 54 -14.79 -1.47 -19.62
CA VAL A 54 -15.46 -0.21 -19.26
C VAL A 54 -16.03 -0.37 -17.85
N VAL A 55 -15.37 0.21 -16.85
CA VAL A 55 -15.86 0.28 -15.45
C VAL A 55 -16.60 1.60 -15.22
N VAL A 56 -17.32 2.09 -16.23
CA VAL A 56 -18.01 3.38 -16.15
C VAL A 56 -19.48 3.15 -16.48
N ASP A 57 -20.24 2.76 -15.46
CA ASP A 57 -21.60 3.28 -15.31
C ASP A 57 -22.05 3.24 -13.83
N GLU A 58 -22.81 4.27 -13.42
CA GLU A 58 -23.41 4.56 -12.09
C GLU A 58 -22.51 4.83 -10.85
N ARG A 59 -21.18 4.78 -10.96
CA ARG A 59 -20.32 4.55 -9.78
C ARG A 59 -19.82 5.78 -9.03
N ASP A 60 -20.05 7.01 -9.51
CA ASP A 60 -19.38 8.22 -8.99
C ASP A 60 -19.67 8.54 -7.50
N TYR A 61 -20.87 8.27 -7.01
CA TYR A 61 -21.21 8.44 -5.59
C TYR A 61 -20.65 7.33 -4.68
N LYS A 62 -20.54 6.09 -5.17
CA LYS A 62 -19.86 4.98 -4.46
C LYS A 62 -18.33 5.07 -4.58
N LEU A 63 -17.83 5.72 -5.63
CA LEU A 63 -16.42 5.92 -5.92
C LEU A 63 -15.73 6.79 -4.88
N GLY A 64 -16.38 7.82 -4.33
CA GLY A 64 -15.76 8.65 -3.28
C GLY A 64 -15.32 7.84 -2.06
N GLY A 65 -16.24 7.07 -1.46
CA GLY A 65 -15.94 6.21 -0.31
C GLY A 65 -15.00 5.05 -0.67
N GLN A 66 -15.17 4.45 -1.85
CA GLN A 66 -14.32 3.33 -2.28
C GLN A 66 -12.90 3.77 -2.67
N ALA A 67 -12.75 4.92 -3.32
CA ALA A 67 -11.47 5.54 -3.67
C ALA A 67 -10.75 6.03 -2.42
N ALA A 68 -11.46 6.62 -1.44
CA ALA A 68 -10.88 6.97 -0.15
C ALA A 68 -10.34 5.72 0.56
N ARG A 69 -11.09 4.61 0.56
CA ARG A 69 -10.66 3.34 1.16
C ARG A 69 -9.47 2.72 0.42
N ILE A 70 -9.46 2.76 -0.91
CA ILE A 70 -8.33 2.29 -1.72
C ILE A 70 -7.09 3.14 -1.46
N THR A 71 -7.23 4.46 -1.44
CA THR A 71 -6.14 5.40 -1.17
C THR A 71 -5.56 5.16 0.22
N PHE A 72 -6.42 5.06 1.24
CA PHE A 72 -6.02 4.74 2.60
C PHE A 72 -5.22 3.43 2.67
N ASN A 73 -5.73 2.36 2.04
CA ASN A 73 -5.05 1.06 2.03
C ASN A 73 -3.69 1.12 1.34
N ILE A 74 -3.58 1.81 0.19
CA ILE A 74 -2.32 1.98 -0.53
C ILE A 74 -1.32 2.77 0.31
N THR A 75 -1.74 3.90 0.88
CA THR A 75 -0.88 4.75 1.71
C THR A 75 -0.41 4.01 2.98
N ALA A 76 -1.32 3.34 3.69
CA ALA A 76 -0.97 2.56 4.88
C ALA A 76 -0.01 1.41 4.55
N THR A 77 -0.23 0.68 3.45
CA THR A 77 0.66 -0.42 3.03
C THR A 77 2.04 0.11 2.63
N ALA A 78 2.09 1.22 1.88
CA ALA A 78 3.35 1.84 1.48
C ALA A 78 4.16 2.33 2.69
N LEU A 79 3.54 3.09 3.58
CA LEU A 79 4.18 3.58 4.80
C LEU A 79 4.63 2.45 5.72
N THR A 80 3.85 1.36 5.82
CA THR A 80 4.24 0.17 6.61
C THR A 80 5.46 -0.52 6.01
N GLY A 81 5.50 -0.70 4.68
CA GLY A 81 6.65 -1.31 4.02
C GLY A 81 7.92 -0.46 4.15
N ILE A 82 7.80 0.86 3.97
CA ILE A 82 8.92 1.81 4.13
C ILE A 82 9.37 1.88 5.60
N GLY A 83 8.43 2.05 6.54
CA GLY A 83 8.74 2.12 7.97
C GLY A 83 9.34 0.82 8.50
N GLY A 84 8.76 -0.33 8.14
CA GLY A 84 9.27 -1.65 8.53
C GLY A 84 10.66 -1.95 7.97
N SER A 85 10.93 -1.57 6.72
CA SER A 85 12.29 -1.67 6.17
C SER A 85 13.25 -0.75 6.94
N LEU A 86 12.92 0.52 7.16
CA LEU A 86 13.74 1.44 7.95
C LEU A 86 14.04 0.94 9.37
N VAL A 87 13.07 0.31 10.05
CA VAL A 87 13.29 -0.31 11.37
C VAL A 87 14.25 -1.49 11.28
N ALA A 88 14.07 -2.38 10.30
CA ALA A 88 14.98 -3.51 10.08
C ALA A 88 16.43 -3.02 9.83
N TYR A 89 16.58 -1.86 9.18
CA TYR A 89 17.86 -1.20 8.96
C TYR A 89 18.41 -0.44 10.16
N GLY A 90 17.53 0.04 11.03
CA GLY A 90 17.84 0.84 12.20
C GLY A 90 18.77 0.15 13.20
N ILE A 91 18.92 -1.19 13.12
CA ILE A 91 19.87 -1.96 13.93
C ILE A 91 21.32 -1.47 13.74
N LYS A 92 21.67 -0.98 12.53
CA LYS A 92 23.01 -0.46 12.22
C LYS A 92 23.16 1.06 12.36
N ASN A 93 22.05 1.81 12.36
CA ASN A 93 22.08 3.27 12.50
C ASN A 93 20.83 3.77 13.24
N PRO A 94 20.99 4.40 14.43
CA PRO A 94 19.87 4.81 15.27
C PRO A 94 18.97 5.88 14.65
N TYR A 95 19.43 6.62 13.63
CA TYR A 95 18.59 7.57 12.92
C TYR A 95 17.48 6.88 12.11
N TYR A 96 17.81 5.83 11.33
CA TYR A 96 16.80 5.10 10.55
C TYR A 96 15.79 4.38 11.43
N TYR A 97 16.21 3.93 12.60
CA TYR A 97 15.32 3.34 13.60
C TYR A 97 14.22 4.34 14.00
N ARG A 98 14.59 5.57 14.39
CA ARG A 98 13.63 6.61 14.80
C ARG A 98 12.65 6.98 13.69
N PHE A 99 13.14 7.17 12.46
CA PHE A 99 12.28 7.47 11.32
C PHE A 99 11.36 6.31 10.95
N GLY A 100 11.84 5.07 11.04
CA GLY A 100 11.02 3.88 10.80
C GLY A 100 9.86 3.77 11.78
N TYR A 101 10.12 3.94 13.09
CA TYR A 101 9.06 3.93 14.10
C TYR A 101 8.08 5.11 13.95
N LEU A 102 8.56 6.31 13.61
CA LEU A 102 7.68 7.46 13.35
C LEU A 102 6.65 7.13 12.25
N LEU A 103 7.09 6.54 11.14
CA LEU A 103 6.20 6.15 10.05
C LEU A 103 5.21 5.08 10.48
N LEU A 104 5.64 4.08 11.25
CA LEU A 104 4.75 3.03 11.77
C LEU A 104 3.71 3.61 12.74
N TYR A 105 4.10 4.50 13.65
CA TYR A 105 3.16 5.20 14.53
C TYR A 105 2.13 6.03 13.76
N LEU A 106 2.56 6.69 12.68
CA LEU A 106 1.66 7.44 11.81
C LEU A 106 0.63 6.53 11.12
N VAL A 107 1.03 5.33 10.68
CA VAL A 107 0.09 4.33 10.14
C VAL A 107 -0.88 3.84 11.22
N THR A 108 -0.40 3.57 12.44
CA THR A 108 -1.28 3.19 13.54
C THR A 108 -2.30 4.29 13.86
N PHE A 109 -1.85 5.54 13.89
CA PHE A 109 -2.73 6.69 14.07
C PHE A 109 -3.79 6.78 12.96
N MET A 110 -3.39 6.63 11.70
CA MET A 110 -4.31 6.57 10.57
C MET A 110 -5.37 5.46 10.72
N LEU A 111 -4.99 4.28 11.18
CA LEU A 111 -5.92 3.17 11.44
C LEU A 111 -6.90 3.49 12.56
N VAL A 112 -6.43 4.07 13.66
CA VAL A 112 -7.29 4.49 14.78
C VAL A 112 -8.30 5.53 14.32
N VAL A 113 -7.86 6.56 13.58
CA VAL A 113 -8.77 7.57 13.02
C VAL A 113 -9.78 6.95 12.06
N ASN A 114 -9.36 5.98 11.23
CA ASN A 114 -10.26 5.28 10.33
C ASN A 114 -11.34 4.48 11.08
N ILE A 115 -10.96 3.78 12.16
CA ILE A 115 -11.90 3.04 13.04
C ILE A 115 -12.88 4.01 13.70
N ILE A 116 -12.41 5.12 14.26
CA ILE A 116 -13.26 6.12 14.90
C ILE A 116 -14.25 6.70 13.89
N ALA A 117 -13.79 7.06 12.69
CA ALA A 117 -14.64 7.54 11.62
C ALA A 117 -15.71 6.49 11.24
N PHE A 118 -15.31 5.23 11.10
CA PHE A 118 -16.23 4.13 10.78
C PHE A 118 -17.30 3.94 11.85
N LEU A 119 -16.91 3.91 13.13
CA LEU A 119 -17.85 3.81 14.26
C LEU A 119 -18.79 5.01 14.32
N TYR A 120 -18.30 6.22 14.06
CA TYR A 120 -19.12 7.43 14.03
C TYR A 120 -20.17 7.35 12.91
N TYR A 121 -19.78 7.00 11.69
CA TYR A 121 -20.71 6.87 10.58
C TYR A 121 -21.70 5.72 10.78
N GLN A 122 -21.28 4.60 11.40
CA GLN A 122 -22.18 3.50 11.75
C GLN A 122 -23.23 3.95 12.77
N SER A 123 -22.82 4.67 13.82
CA SER A 123 -23.74 5.16 14.86
C SER A 123 -24.76 6.19 14.35
N LYS A 124 -24.47 6.84 13.21
CA LYS A 124 -25.30 7.89 12.60
C LYS A 124 -26.11 7.39 11.39
N GLY A 125 -25.80 6.20 10.87
CA GLY A 125 -26.36 5.61 9.65
C GLY A 125 -27.54 4.65 9.85
N GLU A 126 -28.01 4.44 11.08
CA GLU A 126 -29.33 3.85 11.33
C GLU A 126 -30.39 4.96 11.45
N LYS A 127 -30.75 5.55 10.30
CA LYS A 127 -32.07 6.14 10.01
C LYS A 127 -32.35 6.05 8.52
#